data_AF-A0A7S1XTE1-F1
#
_entry.id   AF-A0A7S1XTE1-F1
#
_cell.length_a   1.000
_cell.length_b   1.000
_cell.length_c   1.000
_cell.angle_alpha   90.00
_cell.angle_beta   90.00
_cell.angle_gamma   90.00
#
_symmetry.space_group_name_H-M   'P 1'
#
loop_
_entity.id
_entity.type
_entity.pdbx_description
1 polymer ?
#
loop_
_entity_poly.entity_id
_entity_poly.type
_entity_poly.pdbx_seq_one_letter_code
_entity_poly.pdbx_strand_id
1 'polypeptide(L)'
;PIHTEPYELAGVLDPALRAQPTGGAVCEAVVGCAEKALDDLEYLVRAQKKAAAAARRAPPISQGTLSPDEESEDPTEKITCMRLLKVAGVINVLTQSRVQGKSCERLAMALKRVFKLVTNLVKQQIASKEEYLSEKFEHLLDAITRKVAVDMDAFLLHIEQPSGAKASKQKLSRELKLIPQLIYEAEQLDVHLLKMLKRSKGQEVDTSRWLKRRRARDFRFKGKENAKGGKRARAAAADGDAQAS
;
A
#
# COMPACT_ATOMS: atom_id res chain seq x y z
N PRO A 1 7.10 0.08 -35.92
CA PRO A 1 6.62 -1.25 -35.48
C PRO A 1 7.81 -2.06 -34.93
N ILE A 2 8.07 -1.90 -33.63
CA ILE A 2 9.11 -2.66 -32.94
C ILE A 2 8.35 -3.69 -32.10
N HIS A 3 8.43 -4.95 -32.53
CA HIS A 3 8.01 -6.11 -31.75
C HIS A 3 9.01 -6.29 -30.61
N THR A 4 8.58 -6.09 -29.37
CA THR A 4 9.30 -6.55 -28.18
C THR A 4 8.49 -7.67 -27.54
N GLU A 5 8.95 -8.90 -27.75
CA GLU A 5 8.54 -10.11 -27.04
C GLU A 5 8.65 -9.92 -25.51
N PRO A 6 7.74 -10.51 -24.72
CA PRO A 6 7.81 -10.45 -23.26
C PRO A 6 8.91 -11.38 -22.74
N TYR A 7 9.82 -10.85 -21.93
CA TYR A 7 10.80 -11.63 -21.18
C TYR A 7 10.07 -12.59 -20.22
N GLU A 8 9.95 -13.86 -20.61
CA GLU A 8 9.64 -14.98 -19.71
C GLU A 8 10.83 -15.23 -18.77
N LEU A 9 10.86 -14.53 -17.63
CA LEU A 9 11.73 -14.85 -16.49
C LEU A 9 11.13 -15.96 -15.60
N ALA A 10 10.40 -16.91 -16.20
CA ALA A 10 9.72 -17.99 -15.47
C ALA A 10 10.60 -19.24 -15.22
N GLY A 11 11.88 -19.23 -15.62
CA GLY A 11 12.66 -20.47 -15.78
C GLY A 11 13.91 -20.66 -14.90
N VAL A 12 14.29 -19.76 -13.98
CA VAL A 12 15.63 -19.81 -13.33
C VAL A 12 15.59 -20.00 -11.81
N LEU A 13 14.58 -20.70 -11.28
CA LEU A 13 14.64 -21.20 -9.91
C LEU A 13 14.25 -22.68 -9.87
N ASP A 14 15.24 -23.49 -9.48
CA ASP A 14 15.17 -24.94 -9.34
C ASP A 14 13.91 -25.37 -8.54
N PRO A 15 13.08 -26.31 -9.05
CA PRO A 15 11.94 -26.85 -8.31
C PRO A 15 12.28 -27.40 -6.92
N ALA A 16 13.54 -27.80 -6.67
CA ALA A 16 14.02 -28.27 -5.38
C ALA A 16 14.07 -27.15 -4.32
N LEU A 17 14.33 -25.91 -4.71
CA LEU A 17 14.24 -24.73 -3.82
C LEU A 17 12.79 -24.38 -3.45
N ARG A 18 11.82 -24.84 -4.25
CA ARG A 18 10.37 -24.61 -4.06
C ARG A 18 9.76 -25.48 -2.96
N ALA A 19 10.44 -26.56 -2.55
CA ALA A 19 9.93 -27.59 -1.65
C ALA A 19 10.81 -27.87 -0.42
N GLN A 20 11.88 -27.10 -0.20
CA GLN A 20 12.65 -27.22 1.04
C GLN A 20 12.01 -26.45 2.21
N PRO A 21 12.13 -26.95 3.46
CA PRO A 21 11.67 -26.26 4.67
C PRO A 21 12.31 -24.86 4.89
N THR A 22 13.30 -24.50 4.09
CA THR A 22 13.99 -23.22 4.06
C THR A 22 13.10 -22.06 3.62
N GLY A 23 12.16 -22.25 2.69
CA GLY A 23 11.29 -21.14 2.22
C GLY A 23 10.39 -20.56 3.31
N GLY A 24 9.83 -21.41 4.17
CA GLY A 24 9.02 -20.99 5.31
C GLY A 24 9.85 -20.28 6.38
N ALA A 25 11.02 -20.83 6.72
CA ALA A 25 11.93 -20.25 7.70
C ALA A 25 12.50 -18.89 7.26
N VAL A 26 12.87 -18.76 5.99
CA VAL A 26 13.32 -17.49 5.41
C VAL A 26 12.19 -16.46 5.43
N CYS A 27 10.96 -16.84 5.06
CA CYS A 27 9.81 -15.95 5.15
C CYS A 27 9.56 -15.49 6.59
N GLU A 28 9.62 -16.38 7.57
CA GLU A 28 9.48 -16.01 8.99
C GLU A 28 10.58 -15.06 9.46
N ALA A 29 11.83 -15.29 9.04
CA ALA A 29 12.96 -14.42 9.37
C ALA A 29 12.78 -13.02 8.76
N VAL A 30 12.42 -12.93 7.48
CA VAL A 30 12.21 -11.64 6.80
C VAL A 30 11.03 -10.88 7.41
N VAL A 31 9.92 -11.56 7.69
CA VAL A 31 8.77 -10.94 8.39
C VAL A 31 9.19 -10.45 9.77
N GLY A 32 9.97 -11.24 10.52
CA GLY A 32 10.50 -10.83 11.83
C GLY A 32 11.43 -9.62 11.77
N CYS A 33 12.29 -9.54 10.75
CA CYS A 33 13.13 -8.36 10.51
C CYS A 33 12.28 -7.13 10.17
N ALA A 34 11.25 -7.29 9.33
CA ALA A 34 10.34 -6.20 9.00
C ALA A 34 9.56 -5.71 10.23
N GLU A 35 9.08 -6.61 11.09
CA GLU A 35 8.39 -6.27 12.34
C GLU A 35 9.27 -5.46 13.30
N LYS A 36 10.54 -5.86 13.47
CA LYS A 36 11.51 -5.11 14.29
C LYS A 36 11.76 -3.71 13.71
N ALA A 37 11.92 -3.62 12.39
CA ALA A 37 12.09 -2.32 11.74
C ALA A 37 10.83 -1.44 11.89
N LEU A 38 9.63 -2.03 11.93
CA LEU A 38 8.39 -1.32 12.25
C LEU A 38 8.34 -0.87 13.71
N ASP A 39 8.89 -1.64 14.67
CA ASP A 39 9.00 -1.23 16.07
C ASP A 39 9.86 0.04 16.20
N ASP A 40 11.01 0.06 15.53
CA ASP A 40 11.91 1.22 15.49
C ASP A 40 11.23 2.44 14.86
N LEU A 41 10.51 2.22 13.75
CA LEU A 41 9.74 3.28 13.08
C LEU A 41 8.60 3.81 13.95
N GLU A 42 7.89 2.95 14.67
CA GLU A 42 6.87 3.37 15.63
C GLU A 42 7.48 4.21 16.75
N TYR A 43 8.66 3.86 17.23
CA TYR A 43 9.39 4.67 18.20
C TYR A 43 9.75 6.03 17.62
N LEU A 44 10.32 6.09 16.41
CA LEU A 44 10.70 7.34 15.74
C LEU A 44 9.50 8.27 15.52
N VAL A 45 8.38 7.74 15.00
CA VAL A 45 7.15 8.53 14.79
C VAL A 45 6.61 9.07 16.11
N ARG A 46 6.63 8.28 17.19
CA ARG A 46 6.24 8.74 18.53
C ARG A 46 7.19 9.82 19.06
N ALA A 47 8.49 9.66 18.87
CA ALA A 47 9.50 10.62 19.29
C ALA A 47 9.32 11.97 18.56
N GLN A 48 9.16 11.95 17.23
CA GLN A 48 8.85 13.13 16.43
C GLN A 48 7.58 13.85 16.91
N LYS A 49 6.51 13.10 17.20
CA LYS A 49 5.27 13.67 17.73
C LYS A 49 5.51 14.39 19.07
N LYS A 50 6.30 13.81 19.96
CA LYS A 50 6.64 14.41 21.25
C LYS A 50 7.50 15.65 21.08
N ALA A 51 8.52 15.60 20.21
CA ALA A 51 9.39 16.74 19.90
C ALA A 51 8.59 17.92 19.33
N ALA A 52 7.71 17.67 18.35
CA ALA A 52 6.84 18.69 17.78
C ALA A 52 5.86 19.30 18.81
N ALA A 53 5.37 18.49 19.75
CA ALA A 53 4.53 18.98 20.84
C ALA A 53 5.31 19.81 21.87
N ALA A 54 6.56 19.46 22.15
CA ALA A 54 7.44 20.23 23.02
C ALA A 54 7.83 21.58 22.39
N ALA A 55 8.16 21.59 21.10
CA ALA A 55 8.49 22.81 20.36
C ALA A 55 7.34 23.84 20.39
N ARG A 56 6.08 23.39 20.33
CA ARG A 56 4.90 24.27 20.44
C ARG A 56 4.69 24.88 21.83
N ARG A 57 5.28 24.28 22.87
CA ARG A 57 5.15 24.72 24.27
C ARG A 57 6.32 25.57 24.72
N ALA A 58 7.41 25.61 23.95
CA ALA A 58 8.55 26.46 24.25
C ALA A 58 8.16 27.94 24.07
N PRO A 59 8.59 28.84 24.97
CA PRO A 59 8.40 30.27 24.79
C PRO A 59 9.14 30.74 23.53
N PRO A 60 8.65 31.77 22.81
CA PRO A 60 9.34 32.31 21.65
C PRO A 60 10.68 32.87 22.11
N ILE A 61 11.77 32.18 21.81
CA ILE A 61 13.11 32.72 21.93
C ILE A 61 13.25 33.74 20.81
N SER A 62 13.54 34.99 21.16
CA SER A 62 13.88 36.06 20.21
C SER A 62 15.15 35.68 19.45
N GLN A 63 15.01 34.92 18.37
CA GLN A 63 16.10 34.63 17.45
C GLN A 63 16.28 35.78 16.47
N GLY A 64 17.48 36.36 16.52
CA GLY A 64 18.00 37.23 15.48
C GLY A 64 18.00 36.55 14.11
N THR A 65 17.77 37.38 13.10
CA THR A 65 17.93 37.17 11.65
C THR A 65 18.82 35.99 11.28
N LEU A 66 18.19 34.88 10.89
CA LEU A 66 18.79 33.87 10.02
C LEU A 66 18.15 34.01 8.63
N SER A 67 19.01 33.92 7.62
CA SER A 67 18.71 34.14 6.20
C SER A 67 17.73 33.13 5.61
N PRO A 68 17.03 33.47 4.50
CA PRO A 68 15.87 32.71 4.00
C PRO A 68 16.19 31.40 3.25
N ASP A 69 17.45 31.03 3.04
CA ASP A 69 17.83 30.04 2.01
C ASP A 69 18.17 28.63 2.52
N GLU A 70 17.86 28.30 3.77
CA GLU A 70 17.89 26.90 4.21
C GLU A 70 16.49 26.49 4.67
N GLU A 71 15.66 26.02 3.72
CA GLU A 71 14.52 25.16 4.01
C GLU A 71 15.03 23.93 4.79
N SER A 72 15.07 24.05 6.11
CA SER A 72 15.47 22.99 7.03
C SER A 72 14.41 21.88 6.98
N GLU A 73 14.45 21.01 5.96
CA GLU A 73 13.76 19.71 5.99
C GLU A 73 14.12 19.03 7.32
N ASP A 74 13.14 18.62 8.13
CA ASP A 74 13.43 17.86 9.36
C ASP A 74 14.19 16.58 8.96
N PRO A 75 15.49 16.46 9.30
CA PRO A 75 16.29 15.30 8.90
C PRO A 75 15.67 14.01 9.45
N THR A 76 14.93 14.11 10.55
CA THR A 76 14.25 12.99 11.19
C THR A 76 13.05 12.52 10.37
N GLU A 77 12.23 13.44 9.83
CA GLU A 77 11.10 13.11 8.96
C GLU A 77 11.59 12.37 7.72
N LYS A 78 12.61 12.91 7.06
CA LYS A 78 13.24 12.34 5.88
C LYS A 78 13.72 10.91 6.12
N ILE A 79 14.44 10.68 7.22
CA ILE A 79 14.93 9.34 7.59
C ILE A 79 13.76 8.38 7.84
N THR A 80 12.73 8.83 8.55
CA THR A 80 11.54 8.03 8.86
C THR A 80 10.78 7.64 7.58
N CYS A 81 10.54 8.59 6.68
CA CYS A 81 9.86 8.33 5.40
C CYS A 81 10.66 7.33 4.53
N MET A 82 11.96 7.52 4.41
CA MET A 82 12.83 6.63 3.63
C MET A 82 12.90 5.21 4.20
N ARG A 83 13.01 5.07 5.53
CA ARG A 83 13.03 3.76 6.18
C ARG A 83 11.69 3.06 6.07
N LEU A 84 10.59 3.78 6.28
CA LEU A 84 9.24 3.24 6.13
C LEU A 84 8.97 2.81 4.68
N LEU A 85 9.42 3.58 3.69
CA LEU A 85 9.32 3.21 2.28
C LEU A 85 10.03 1.88 1.98
N LYS A 86 11.25 1.70 2.48
CA LYS A 86 12.01 0.45 2.30
C LYS A 86 11.30 -0.75 2.95
N VAL A 87 10.88 -0.61 4.20
CA VAL A 87 10.19 -1.69 4.94
C VAL A 87 8.85 -2.03 4.29
N ALA A 88 8.07 -1.01 3.90
CA ALA A 88 6.82 -1.21 3.17
C ALA A 88 7.06 -1.91 1.82
N GLY A 89 8.17 -1.61 1.13
CA GLY A 89 8.59 -2.30 -0.08
C GLY A 89 8.84 -3.80 0.13
N VAL A 90 9.56 -4.17 1.21
CA VAL A 90 9.79 -5.58 1.57
C VAL A 90 8.48 -6.28 1.89
N ILE A 91 7.64 -5.68 2.73
CA ILE A 91 6.32 -6.21 3.09
C ILE A 91 5.46 -6.41 1.83
N ASN A 92 5.48 -5.46 0.91
CA ASN A 92 4.74 -5.52 -0.34
C ASN A 92 5.20 -6.65 -1.28
N VAL A 93 6.50 -6.95 -1.32
CA VAL A 93 6.98 -8.11 -2.09
C VAL A 93 6.46 -9.40 -1.47
N LEU A 94 6.41 -9.48 -0.14
CA LEU A 94 5.88 -10.64 0.55
C LEU A 94 4.37 -10.80 0.34
N THR A 95 3.58 -9.72 0.24
CA THR A 95 2.12 -9.81 -0.01
C THR A 95 1.79 -10.34 -1.40
N GLN A 96 2.72 -10.20 -2.36
CA GLN A 96 2.61 -10.80 -3.69
C GLN A 96 3.00 -12.28 -3.71
N SER A 97 3.67 -12.76 -2.66
CA SER A 97 4.05 -14.16 -2.52
C SER A 97 2.93 -14.96 -1.84
N ARG A 98 2.82 -16.26 -2.17
CA ARG A 98 1.81 -17.17 -1.59
C ARG A 98 2.19 -17.61 -0.18
N VAL A 99 2.43 -16.66 0.72
CA VAL A 99 2.73 -16.92 2.14
C VAL A 99 1.51 -17.53 2.82
N GLN A 100 1.71 -18.57 3.64
CA GLN A 100 0.63 -19.27 4.32
C GLN A 100 0.92 -19.44 5.82
N GLY A 101 -0.12 -19.62 6.62
CA GLY A 101 -0.01 -19.94 8.04
C GLY A 101 0.48 -18.76 8.87
N LYS A 102 1.33 -19.02 9.88
CA LYS A 102 1.77 -18.01 10.86
C LYS A 102 2.42 -16.78 10.20
N SER A 103 3.19 -16.99 9.14
CA SER A 103 3.82 -15.91 8.38
C SER A 103 2.79 -15.04 7.66
N CYS A 104 1.67 -15.60 7.20
CA CYS A 104 0.58 -14.84 6.59
C CYS A 104 -0.12 -13.94 7.61
N GLU A 105 -0.45 -14.50 8.79
CA GLU A 105 -1.03 -13.73 9.91
C GLU A 105 -0.12 -12.56 10.31
N ARG A 106 1.18 -12.83 10.50
CA ARG A 106 2.18 -11.83 10.85
C ARG A 106 2.36 -10.78 9.76
N LEU A 107 2.37 -11.19 8.49
CA LEU A 107 2.46 -10.29 7.35
C LEU A 107 1.25 -9.34 7.28
N ALA A 108 0.03 -9.86 7.50
CA ALA A 108 -1.18 -9.03 7.55
C ALA A 108 -1.12 -8.01 8.71
N MET A 109 -0.60 -8.42 9.87
CA MET A 109 -0.38 -7.51 11.01
C MET A 109 0.71 -6.46 10.70
N ALA A 110 1.81 -6.85 10.06
CA ALA A 110 2.86 -5.92 9.64
C ALA A 110 2.33 -4.89 8.63
N LEU A 111 1.54 -5.34 7.65
CA LEU A 111 0.90 -4.46 6.67
C LEU A 111 -0.09 -3.50 7.34
N LYS A 112 -0.87 -3.98 8.31
CA LYS A 112 -1.73 -3.13 9.14
C LYS A 112 -0.92 -2.02 9.84
N ARG A 113 0.24 -2.36 10.40
CA ARG A 113 1.13 -1.41 11.08
C ARG A 113 1.71 -0.37 10.10
N VAL A 114 2.03 -0.76 8.87
CA VAL A 114 2.44 0.19 7.81
C VAL A 114 1.37 1.25 7.59
N PHE A 115 0.11 0.86 7.34
CA PHE A 115 -1.00 1.82 7.15
C PHE A 115 -1.19 2.75 8.36
N LYS A 116 -1.09 2.19 9.56
CA LYS A 116 -1.18 2.97 10.81
C LYS A 116 -0.05 3.99 10.95
N LEU A 117 1.19 3.61 10.64
CA LEU A 117 2.35 4.51 10.69
C LEU A 117 2.23 5.65 9.68
N VAL A 118 1.87 5.34 8.43
CA VAL A 118 1.64 6.34 7.39
C VAL A 118 0.51 7.29 7.80
N THR A 119 -0.57 6.76 8.37
CA THR A 119 -1.68 7.59 8.89
C THR A 119 -1.22 8.53 10.00
N ASN A 120 -0.30 8.10 10.87
CA ASN A 120 0.25 8.96 11.92
C ASN A 120 1.13 10.07 11.35
N LEU A 121 1.94 9.78 10.33
CA LEU A 121 2.73 10.79 9.64
C LEU A 121 1.83 11.83 8.95
N VAL A 122 0.77 11.38 8.25
CA VAL A 122 -0.24 12.30 7.68
C VAL A 122 -0.89 13.16 8.76
N LYS A 123 -1.21 12.59 9.93
CA LYS A 123 -1.75 13.37 11.06
C LYS A 123 -0.74 14.40 11.57
N GLN A 124 0.55 14.06 11.60
CA GLN A 124 1.61 15.00 12.00
C GLN A 124 1.74 16.14 10.99
N GLN A 125 1.68 15.86 9.69
CA GLN A 125 1.70 16.90 8.65
C GLN A 125 0.46 17.80 8.74
N ILE A 126 -0.72 17.23 8.95
CA ILE A 126 -1.93 18.01 9.22
C ILE A 126 -1.78 18.83 10.51
N ALA A 127 -0.98 18.40 11.49
CA ALA A 127 -0.77 19.16 12.71
C ALA A 127 0.27 20.28 12.52
N SER A 128 1.36 20.04 11.76
CA SER A 128 2.51 20.94 11.58
C SER A 128 2.09 22.31 11.07
N LYS A 129 1.05 22.37 10.22
CA LYS A 129 0.60 23.59 9.53
C LYS A 129 1.58 24.09 8.49
N GLU A 130 2.56 23.28 8.11
CA GLU A 130 3.38 23.55 6.95
C GLU A 130 2.53 23.52 5.69
N GLU A 131 2.78 24.50 4.83
CA GLU A 131 2.10 24.64 3.54
C GLU A 131 2.77 23.81 2.44
N TYR A 132 3.90 23.17 2.72
CA TYR A 132 4.66 22.36 1.77
C TYR A 132 4.81 20.93 2.27
N LEU A 133 4.96 19.99 1.34
CA LEU A 133 5.24 18.59 1.63
C LEU A 133 6.68 18.30 1.19
N SER A 134 7.45 17.61 2.03
CA SER A 134 8.77 17.13 1.59
C SER A 134 8.59 16.12 0.45
N GLU A 135 9.50 16.16 -0.52
CA GLU A 135 9.57 15.21 -1.65
C GLU A 135 9.56 13.74 -1.16
N LYS A 136 10.20 13.46 -0.01
CA LYS A 136 10.25 12.09 0.54
C LYS A 136 8.92 11.65 1.14
N PHE A 137 8.16 12.57 1.72
CA PHE A 137 6.81 12.31 2.20
C PHE A 137 5.86 12.04 1.03
N GLU A 138 5.94 12.83 -0.04
CA GLU A 138 5.17 12.59 -1.26
C GLU A 138 5.47 11.22 -1.88
N HIS A 139 6.75 10.89 -2.02
CA HIS A 139 7.16 9.61 -2.58
C HIS A 139 6.67 8.43 -1.74
N LEU A 140 6.71 8.55 -0.40
CA LEU A 140 6.11 7.56 0.49
C LEU A 140 4.62 7.40 0.20
N LEU A 141 3.85 8.48 0.14
CA LEU A 141 2.41 8.43 -0.12
C LEU A 141 2.08 7.85 -1.49
N ASP A 142 2.86 8.18 -2.51
CA ASP A 142 2.72 7.58 -3.84
C ASP A 142 2.96 6.06 -3.81
N ALA A 143 4.03 5.59 -3.17
CA ALA A 143 4.32 4.17 -3.07
C ALA A 143 3.23 3.41 -2.32
N ILE A 144 2.75 3.95 -1.20
CA ILE A 144 1.71 3.33 -0.38
C ILE A 144 0.38 3.27 -1.14
N THR A 145 -0.04 4.37 -1.77
CA THR A 145 -1.37 4.47 -2.38
C THR A 145 -1.44 3.83 -3.77
N ARG A 146 -0.33 3.78 -4.50
CA ARG A 146 -0.29 3.23 -5.87
C ARG A 146 0.08 1.75 -5.91
N LYS A 147 0.93 1.28 -4.99
CA LYS A 147 1.45 -0.09 -4.99
C LYS A 147 0.94 -0.89 -3.81
N VAL A 148 1.24 -0.46 -2.58
CA VAL A 148 0.95 -1.23 -1.37
C VAL A 148 -0.55 -1.46 -1.15
N ALA A 149 -1.36 -0.43 -1.38
CA ALA A 149 -2.81 -0.57 -1.29
C ALA A 149 -3.38 -1.54 -2.33
N VAL A 150 -2.84 -1.56 -3.55
CA VAL A 150 -3.31 -2.45 -4.63
C VAL A 150 -2.94 -3.90 -4.33
N ASP A 151 -1.69 -4.13 -3.92
CA ASP A 151 -1.22 -5.47 -3.58
C ASP A 151 -1.87 -6.01 -2.30
N MET A 152 -2.27 -5.12 -1.38
CA MET A 152 -3.10 -5.48 -0.22
C MET A 152 -4.43 -6.10 -0.67
N ASP A 153 -5.15 -5.53 -1.63
CA ASP A 153 -6.46 -6.05 -2.06
C ASP A 153 -6.31 -7.46 -2.66
N ALA A 154 -5.26 -7.67 -3.47
CA ALA A 154 -4.94 -8.98 -4.03
C ALA A 154 -4.57 -10.01 -2.95
N PHE A 155 -3.81 -9.56 -1.94
CA PHE A 155 -3.43 -10.38 -0.79
C PHE A 155 -4.64 -10.76 0.09
N LEU A 156 -5.57 -9.83 0.31
CA LEU A 156 -6.82 -10.09 1.03
C LEU A 156 -7.66 -11.15 0.32
N LEU A 157 -7.77 -11.07 -1.02
CA LEU A 157 -8.46 -12.10 -1.80
C LEU A 157 -7.79 -13.48 -1.66
N HIS A 158 -6.46 -13.52 -1.55
CA HIS A 158 -5.73 -14.77 -1.29
C HIS A 158 -6.03 -15.35 0.09
N ILE A 159 -6.13 -14.52 1.13
CA ILE A 159 -6.52 -14.94 2.48
C ILE A 159 -7.96 -15.48 2.49
N GLU A 160 -8.88 -14.84 1.76
CA GLU A 160 -10.28 -15.28 1.65
C GLU A 160 -10.45 -16.60 0.90
N GLN A 161 -9.58 -16.85 -0.10
CA GLN A 161 -9.63 -18.03 -0.95
C GLN A 161 -8.34 -18.87 -0.80
N PRO A 162 -8.14 -19.53 0.35
CA PRO A 162 -6.97 -20.37 0.58
C PRO A 162 -6.95 -21.50 -0.44
N SER A 163 -6.02 -21.46 -1.39
CA SER A 163 -5.95 -22.39 -2.52
C SER A 163 -5.37 -23.77 -2.17
N GLY A 164 -5.68 -24.31 -0.98
CA GLY A 164 -5.10 -25.56 -0.49
C GLY A 164 -6.03 -26.33 0.45
N ALA A 165 -6.35 -27.57 0.07
CA ALA A 165 -7.30 -28.47 0.72
C ALA A 165 -6.92 -28.93 2.16
N LYS A 166 -5.98 -28.28 2.86
CA LYS A 166 -5.47 -28.73 4.18
C LYS A 166 -5.14 -27.58 5.16
N ALA A 167 -5.65 -26.37 4.95
CA ALA A 167 -5.56 -25.35 6.01
C ALA A 167 -6.55 -25.69 7.13
N SER A 168 -6.07 -25.87 8.37
CA SER A 168 -6.96 -26.17 9.49
C SER A 168 -7.95 -25.01 9.68
N LYS A 169 -9.23 -25.33 9.89
CA LYS A 169 -10.33 -24.37 10.04
C LYS A 169 -10.01 -23.25 11.05
N GLN A 170 -9.21 -23.57 12.07
CA GLN A 170 -8.75 -22.62 13.09
C GLN A 170 -7.70 -21.61 12.58
N LYS A 171 -6.79 -22.00 11.68
CA LYS A 171 -5.80 -21.08 11.06
C LYS A 171 -6.52 -20.08 10.16
N LEU A 172 -7.41 -20.57 9.30
CA LEU A 172 -8.23 -19.73 8.44
C LEU A 172 -9.09 -18.74 9.24
N SER A 173 -9.68 -19.19 10.35
CA SER A 173 -10.47 -18.28 11.22
C SER A 173 -9.63 -17.15 11.81
N ARG A 174 -8.35 -17.36 12.10
CA ARG A 174 -7.46 -16.31 12.62
C ARG A 174 -7.08 -15.33 11.52
N GLU A 175 -6.68 -15.83 10.36
CA GLU A 175 -6.31 -15.01 9.20
C GLU A 175 -7.50 -14.13 8.75
N LEU A 176 -8.71 -14.69 8.67
CA LEU A 176 -9.93 -13.96 8.30
C LEU A 176 -10.32 -12.86 9.30
N LYS A 177 -10.01 -13.01 10.59
CA LYS A 177 -10.25 -11.96 11.61
C LYS A 177 -9.35 -10.73 11.44
N LEU A 178 -8.25 -10.86 10.71
CA LEU A 178 -7.33 -9.75 10.44
C LEU A 178 -7.82 -8.86 9.29
N ILE A 179 -8.64 -9.39 8.39
CA ILE A 179 -9.17 -8.67 7.22
C ILE A 179 -9.88 -7.37 7.64
N PRO A 180 -10.88 -7.39 8.55
CA PRO A 180 -11.57 -6.16 8.96
C PRO A 180 -10.63 -5.14 9.60
N GLN A 181 -9.62 -5.60 10.35
CA GLN A 181 -8.66 -4.71 11.00
C GLN A 181 -7.73 -4.03 10.00
N LEU A 182 -7.29 -4.75 8.98
CA LEU A 182 -6.42 -4.25 7.94
C LEU A 182 -7.18 -3.26 7.03
N ILE A 183 -8.41 -3.60 6.63
CA ILE A 183 -9.31 -2.68 5.90
C ILE A 183 -9.52 -1.40 6.70
N TYR A 184 -9.84 -1.52 7.99
CA TYR A 184 -10.06 -0.35 8.85
C TYR A 184 -8.85 0.60 8.87
N GLU A 185 -7.63 0.09 9.07
CA GLU A 185 -6.43 0.94 9.10
C GLU A 185 -6.13 1.56 7.74
N ALA A 186 -6.41 0.84 6.64
CA ALA A 186 -6.37 1.42 5.31
C ALA A 186 -7.43 2.54 5.17
N GLU A 187 -8.67 2.35 5.58
CA GLU A 187 -9.70 3.41 5.54
C GLU A 187 -9.34 4.62 6.40
N GLN A 188 -8.71 4.40 7.57
CA GLN A 188 -8.21 5.50 8.40
C GLN A 188 -7.21 6.37 7.64
N LEU A 189 -6.35 5.78 6.80
CA LEU A 189 -5.47 6.56 5.94
C LEU A 189 -6.27 7.45 4.98
N ASP A 190 -7.32 6.94 4.34
CA ASP A 190 -8.14 7.73 3.40
C ASP A 190 -8.85 8.90 4.08
N VAL A 191 -9.38 8.67 5.28
CA VAL A 191 -10.02 9.72 6.08
C VAL A 191 -9.02 10.86 6.35
N HIS A 192 -7.77 10.53 6.67
CA HIS A 192 -6.76 11.54 6.98
C HIS A 192 -6.18 12.19 5.73
N LEU A 193 -5.98 11.46 4.64
CA LEU A 193 -5.64 12.05 3.34
C LEU A 193 -6.72 13.05 2.88
N LEU A 194 -8.00 12.74 3.10
CA LEU A 194 -9.10 13.68 2.80
C LEU A 194 -9.04 14.94 3.67
N LYS A 195 -8.71 14.81 4.97
CA LYS A 195 -8.52 15.97 5.85
C LYS A 195 -7.34 16.82 5.39
N MET A 196 -6.23 16.19 4.98
CA MET A 196 -5.06 16.87 4.44
C MET A 196 -5.41 17.63 3.15
N LEU A 197 -6.09 16.98 2.19
CA LEU A 197 -6.55 17.61 0.95
C LEU A 197 -7.44 18.84 1.21
N LYS A 198 -8.37 18.76 2.17
CA LYS A 198 -9.24 19.90 2.52
C LYS A 198 -8.44 21.09 3.05
N ARG A 199 -7.27 20.85 3.62
CA ARG A 199 -6.39 21.85 4.21
C ARG A 199 -5.40 22.41 3.19
N SER A 200 -4.90 21.58 2.29
CA SER A 200 -3.96 21.96 1.22
C SER A 200 -4.63 22.60 0.00
N LYS A 201 -5.86 23.15 0.13
CA LYS A 201 -6.59 23.80 -0.96
C LYS A 201 -5.84 25.07 -1.36
N GLY A 202 -4.93 24.96 -2.33
CA GLY A 202 -4.03 26.04 -2.75
C GLY A 202 -2.57 25.61 -2.95
N GLN A 203 -2.18 24.40 -2.52
CA GLN A 203 -0.88 23.84 -2.87
C GLN A 203 -0.82 23.40 -4.32
N GLU A 204 0.37 23.52 -4.92
CA GLU A 204 0.69 23.01 -6.26
C GLU A 204 0.63 21.47 -6.34
N VAL A 205 0.81 20.79 -5.22
CA VAL A 205 0.79 19.32 -5.14
C VAL A 205 -0.65 18.80 -5.21
N ASP A 206 -0.96 18.00 -6.24
CA ASP A 206 -2.25 17.31 -6.38
C ASP A 206 -2.41 16.19 -5.33
N THR A 207 -2.70 16.56 -4.08
CA THR A 207 -2.98 15.61 -2.98
C THR A 207 -4.26 14.80 -3.24
N SER A 208 -5.10 15.22 -4.19
CA SER A 208 -6.29 14.47 -4.63
C SER A 208 -5.91 13.17 -5.35
N ARG A 209 -4.72 13.11 -5.98
CA ARG A 209 -4.24 11.92 -6.70
C ARG A 209 -4.24 10.66 -5.84
N TRP A 210 -3.87 10.81 -4.56
CA TRP A 210 -3.81 9.70 -3.60
C TRP A 210 -5.19 9.13 -3.25
N LEU A 211 -6.18 10.00 -3.06
CA LEU A 211 -7.56 9.60 -2.78
C LEU A 211 -8.24 8.97 -3.99
N LYS A 212 -8.07 9.56 -5.18
CA LYS A 212 -8.64 9.03 -6.44
C LYS A 212 -8.18 7.60 -6.67
N ARG A 213 -6.87 7.33 -6.54
CA ARG A 213 -6.30 5.98 -6.72
C ARG A 213 -6.88 4.97 -5.73
N ARG A 214 -7.13 5.38 -4.50
CA ARG A 214 -7.67 4.48 -3.46
C ARG A 214 -9.17 4.23 -3.57
N ARG A 215 -9.96 5.23 -3.95
CA ARG A 215 -11.43 5.13 -4.09
C ARG A 215 -11.91 4.61 -5.44
N ALA A 216 -11.11 4.71 -6.50
CA ALA A 216 -11.44 4.15 -7.82
C ALA A 216 -11.57 2.60 -7.80
N ARG A 217 -11.22 1.95 -6.68
CA ARG A 217 -11.19 0.49 -6.54
C ARG A 217 -12.54 -0.13 -6.18
N ASP A 218 -13.45 0.64 -5.58
CA ASP A 218 -14.73 0.11 -5.08
C ASP A 218 -15.75 -0.22 -6.19
N PHE A 219 -15.61 0.38 -7.38
CA PHE A 219 -16.52 0.17 -8.52
C PHE A 219 -16.04 -0.86 -9.55
N ARG A 220 -15.12 -1.76 -9.19
CA ARG A 220 -14.66 -2.81 -10.11
C ARG A 220 -15.71 -3.90 -10.20
N PHE A 221 -16.60 -3.81 -11.19
CA PHE A 221 -17.43 -4.95 -11.58
C PHE A 221 -16.50 -6.12 -11.91
N LYS A 222 -16.62 -7.22 -11.16
CA LYS A 222 -16.03 -8.50 -11.60
C LYS A 222 -16.70 -8.79 -12.94
N GLY A 223 -15.96 -8.62 -14.02
CA GLY A 223 -16.35 -9.06 -15.35
C GLY A 223 -16.50 -10.58 -15.34
N LYS A 224 -17.61 -11.08 -14.79
CA LYS A 224 -18.16 -12.34 -15.21
C LYS A 224 -18.57 -12.11 -16.66
N GLU A 225 -17.87 -12.79 -17.54
CA GLU A 225 -18.12 -12.90 -18.96
C GLU A 225 -19.58 -12.60 -19.35
N ASN A 226 -19.83 -11.40 -19.86
CA ASN A 226 -20.83 -11.24 -20.91
C ASN A 226 -20.22 -11.65 -22.26
N ALA A 227 -19.62 -12.83 -22.31
CA ALA A 227 -19.24 -13.52 -23.54
C ALA A 227 -20.45 -14.27 -24.17
N LYS A 228 -21.67 -13.78 -23.93
CA LYS A 228 -22.91 -14.28 -24.55
C LYS A 228 -23.76 -13.17 -25.20
N GLY A 229 -23.14 -12.04 -25.61
CA GLY A 229 -23.82 -11.00 -26.39
C GLY A 229 -23.43 -10.93 -27.87
N GLY A 230 -22.25 -11.41 -28.25
CA GLY A 230 -21.64 -11.08 -29.54
C GLY A 230 -21.90 -12.03 -30.72
N LYS A 231 -22.60 -13.16 -30.53
CA LYS A 231 -22.77 -14.17 -31.60
C LYS A 231 -24.16 -14.28 -32.22
N ARG A 232 -25.14 -13.46 -31.80
CA ARG A 232 -26.48 -13.44 -32.43
C ARG A 232 -26.73 -12.30 -33.42
N ALA A 233 -25.88 -11.27 -33.45
CA ALA A 233 -26.09 -10.11 -34.33
C ALA A 233 -25.42 -10.23 -35.71
N ARG A 234 -24.61 -11.26 -35.97
CA ARG A 234 -23.89 -11.41 -37.26
C ARG A 234 -24.42 -12.51 -38.18
N ALA A 235 -25.48 -13.22 -37.76
CA ALA A 235 -26.15 -14.24 -38.56
C ALA A 235 -27.44 -13.75 -39.27
N ALA A 236 -27.91 -12.54 -38.95
CA ALA A 236 -29.13 -11.96 -39.53
C ALA A 236 -28.88 -10.98 -40.70
N ALA A 237 -27.62 -10.81 -41.12
CA ALA A 237 -27.23 -9.88 -42.19
C ALA A 237 -26.69 -10.58 -43.45
N ALA A 238 -26.85 -11.91 -43.56
CA ALA A 238 -26.35 -12.70 -44.67
C ALA A 238 -27.46 -13.45 -45.45
N ASP A 239 -28.73 -13.13 -45.20
CA ASP A 239 -29.88 -13.85 -45.79
C ASP A 239 -30.91 -12.89 -46.39
N GLY A 240 -30.44 -11.79 -46.99
CA GLY A 240 -31.27 -10.71 -47.51
C GLY A 240 -30.83 -10.18 -48.88
N ASP A 241 -30.18 -11.01 -49.70
CA ASP A 241 -29.82 -10.62 -51.06
C ASP A 241 -29.84 -11.85 -52.00
N ALA A 242 -31.04 -12.40 -52.21
CA ALA A 242 -31.31 -13.39 -53.26
C ALA A 242 -32.81 -13.51 -53.54
N GLN A 243 -33.44 -12.46 -54.07
CA GLN A 243 -34.62 -12.57 -54.95
C GLN A 243 -35.01 -11.20 -55.52
N ALA A 244 -34.42 -10.87 -56.67
CA ALA A 244 -34.96 -9.90 -57.62
C ALA A 244 -34.63 -10.40 -59.04
N SER A 245 -35.56 -11.18 -59.60
CA SER A 245 -35.75 -11.43 -61.03
C SER A 245 -37.18 -11.88 -61.24
#